data_AF-A0AA88XBL9-F1
#
_entry.id   AF-A0AA88XBL9-F1
#
_cell.length_a   1.000
_cell.length_b   1.000
_cell.length_c   1.000
_cell.angle_alpha   90.00
_cell.angle_beta   90.00
_cell.angle_gamma   90.00
#
_symmetry.space_group_name_H-M   'P 1'
#
loop_
_entity.id
_entity.type
_entity.pdbx_description
1 polymer ?
#
loop_
_entity_poly.entity_id
_entity_poly.type
_entity_poly.pdbx_seq_one_letter_code
_entity_poly.pdbx_strand_id
1 'polypeptide(L)'
;MDFELRRASEKLEKEQKDRKEKARLKLDRERRAKQEALRQREAIEAAQRSRRIEAEEAQVKADQQMEENLLAGKGVVFYRALEPVPYQGIGDKIKLPTSCFTELSDQGAFDKGPLHFQLSVMHQEDRSEAKTSESRHHGTTHAGVLEFTAEEGFVGIPPHIWGNLFPLNALSSSMVEIRYVWLAKGTYAKLQPEEFGFSDIPNHKAVLETSLRQHATLSQDDVLTVSHGALTYHLRVLELKPSSSVSVLETDIEVDIIGPDSSPENTNQHVLRPLVLGKPESGVIDEGSYMYYKFSIDNDNWERISSGDAEIEIQIESDEHDGDTDLYISRHPLLFPTRHQHGWSTHDVGSKALILSSKDQSLRAGTYSIGLYGFKGTTKYQVSVSIPDNRNRQVGQQAGSSSSGMEVDTVECRNCKHYIPSRSIALHEAFCSRHNIICQHAGCGVVLRIEEAKNHVHCNKCGQAFQKGEIEKHMKVFHEPLHCSCGIVLEKEQMVQHQSSDCPLRLITCRFCGDMVQAGTSAGDARDRLRGLSEHESLCGSRTAPCDSCGRSVMLKDMDIHQIAVHQKS
;
A
#
# COMPACT_ATOMS: atom_id res chain seq x y z
N MET A 1 -4.40 44.87 -113.99
CA MET A 1 -3.24 43.95 -114.01
C MET A 1 -2.42 43.97 -112.69
N ASP A 2 -2.88 44.64 -111.62
CA ASP A 2 -2.15 44.72 -110.32
C ASP A 2 -2.75 43.86 -109.18
N PHE A 3 -4.00 43.41 -109.32
CA PHE A 3 -4.73 42.72 -108.24
C PHE A 3 -4.39 41.23 -108.14
N GLU A 4 -4.06 40.58 -109.26
CA GLU A 4 -3.74 39.16 -109.33
C GLU A 4 -2.31 38.85 -108.85
N LEU A 5 -1.34 39.74 -109.14
CA LEU A 5 0.05 39.62 -108.67
C LEU A 5 0.18 39.85 -107.16
N ARG A 6 -0.58 40.78 -106.57
CA ARG A 6 -0.61 40.97 -105.11
C ARG A 6 -1.22 39.77 -104.38
N ARG A 7 -2.32 39.20 -104.86
CA ARG A 7 -2.90 37.96 -104.31
C ARG A 7 -1.93 36.78 -104.36
N ALA A 8 -1.19 36.64 -105.46
CA ALA A 8 -0.23 35.55 -105.61
C ALA A 8 0.97 35.71 -104.65
N SER A 9 1.50 36.93 -104.51
CA SER A 9 2.58 37.24 -103.56
C SER A 9 2.14 37.08 -102.11
N GLU A 10 0.94 37.57 -101.74
CA GLU A 10 0.37 37.41 -100.40
C GLU A 10 0.10 35.94 -100.05
N LYS A 11 -0.36 35.15 -101.02
CA LYS A 11 -0.56 33.70 -100.84
C LYS A 11 0.78 32.99 -100.64
N LEU A 12 1.81 33.34 -101.40
CA LEU A 12 3.15 32.77 -101.27
C LEU A 12 3.79 33.16 -99.92
N GLU A 13 3.63 34.40 -99.49
CA GLU A 13 4.15 34.90 -98.21
C GLU A 13 3.43 34.26 -97.02
N LYS A 14 2.10 34.09 -97.11
CA LYS A 14 1.32 33.36 -96.11
C LYS A 14 1.72 31.90 -96.04
N GLU A 15 1.95 31.24 -97.18
CA GLU A 15 2.40 29.85 -97.21
C GLU A 15 3.82 29.69 -96.66
N GLN A 16 4.73 30.64 -96.92
CA GLN A 16 6.06 30.67 -96.32
C GLN A 16 6.02 30.91 -94.80
N LYS A 17 5.14 31.81 -94.32
CA LYS A 17 4.92 32.05 -92.88
C LYS A 17 4.35 30.79 -92.20
N ASP A 18 3.33 30.16 -92.79
CA ASP A 18 2.73 28.94 -92.25
C ASP A 18 3.73 27.77 -92.20
N ARG A 19 4.61 27.62 -93.20
CA ARG A 19 5.69 26.62 -93.18
C ARG A 19 6.71 26.90 -92.08
N LYS A 20 7.10 28.16 -91.90
CA LYS A 20 8.03 28.59 -90.84
C LYS A 20 7.43 28.41 -89.44
N GLU A 21 6.14 28.70 -89.27
CA GLU A 21 5.42 28.53 -88.01
C GLU A 21 5.23 27.05 -87.67
N LYS A 22 4.85 26.20 -88.64
CA LYS A 22 4.79 24.74 -88.45
C LYS A 22 6.15 24.13 -88.10
N ALA A 23 7.23 24.60 -88.73
CA ALA A 23 8.58 24.16 -88.40
C ALA A 23 8.98 24.57 -86.97
N ARG A 24 8.65 25.80 -86.56
CA ARG A 24 8.90 26.29 -85.19
C ARG A 24 8.09 25.51 -84.14
N LEU A 25 6.81 25.24 -84.40
CA LEU A 25 5.95 24.44 -83.52
C LEU A 25 6.44 22.99 -83.39
N LYS A 26 6.95 22.39 -84.47
CA LYS A 26 7.53 21.04 -84.44
C LYS A 26 8.80 21.01 -83.58
N LEU A 27 9.67 22.01 -83.71
CA LEU A 27 10.92 22.12 -82.96
C LEU A 27 10.65 22.37 -81.46
N ASP A 28 9.67 23.22 -81.13
CA ASP A 28 9.23 23.43 -79.73
C ASP A 28 8.60 22.18 -79.12
N ARG A 29 7.80 21.41 -79.87
CA ARG A 29 7.27 20.12 -79.41
C ARG A 29 8.38 19.11 -79.15
N GLU A 30 9.36 19.02 -80.04
CA GLU A 30 10.51 18.12 -79.87
C GLU A 30 11.38 18.53 -78.67
N ARG A 31 11.57 19.83 -78.44
CA ARG A 31 12.29 20.35 -77.27
C ARG A 31 11.57 20.04 -75.96
N ARG A 32 10.25 20.19 -75.91
CA ARG A 32 9.43 19.83 -74.74
C ARG A 32 9.47 18.33 -74.47
N ALA A 33 9.33 17.50 -75.51
CA ALA A 33 9.43 16.04 -75.37
C ALA A 33 10.80 15.60 -74.86
N LYS A 34 11.89 16.22 -75.33
CA LYS A 34 13.25 15.96 -74.83
C LYS A 34 13.43 16.38 -73.35
N GLN A 35 12.86 17.53 -72.95
CA GLN A 35 12.90 17.97 -71.55
C GLN A 35 12.07 17.09 -70.62
N GLU A 36 10.89 16.63 -71.06
CA GLU A 36 10.08 15.68 -70.30
C GLU A 36 10.77 14.32 -70.16
N ALA A 37 11.39 13.82 -71.23
CA ALA A 37 12.17 12.57 -71.18
C ALA A 37 13.38 12.67 -70.23
N LEU A 38 14.07 13.82 -70.21
CA LEU A 38 15.17 14.08 -69.26
C LEU A 38 14.65 14.08 -67.82
N ARG A 39 13.55 14.81 -67.54
CA ARG A 39 12.94 14.85 -66.20
C ARG A 39 12.46 13.48 -65.73
N GLN A 40 11.86 12.69 -66.61
CA GLN A 40 11.44 11.32 -66.28
C GLN A 40 12.64 10.43 -65.94
N ARG A 41 13.74 10.55 -66.69
CA ARG A 41 14.97 9.81 -66.42
C ARG A 41 15.60 10.23 -65.09
N GLU A 42 15.71 11.53 -64.83
CA GLU A 42 16.21 12.08 -63.56
C GLU A 42 15.34 11.65 -62.37
N ALA A 43 14.01 11.62 -62.53
CA ALA A 43 13.09 11.14 -61.50
C ALA A 43 13.27 9.64 -61.20
N ILE A 44 13.49 8.81 -62.24
CA ILE A 44 13.76 7.37 -62.06
C ILE A 44 15.12 7.15 -61.39
N GLU A 45 16.16 7.85 -61.83
CA GLU A 45 17.51 7.76 -61.22
C GLU A 45 17.50 8.26 -59.76
N ALA A 46 16.76 9.33 -59.45
CA ALA A 46 16.58 9.84 -58.09
C ALA A 46 15.81 8.85 -57.19
N ALA A 47 14.74 8.24 -57.69
CA ALA A 47 13.98 7.22 -56.95
C ALA A 47 14.79 5.94 -56.72
N GLN A 48 15.63 5.53 -57.67
CA GLN A 48 16.56 4.42 -57.48
C GLN A 48 17.64 4.74 -56.46
N ARG A 49 18.14 5.99 -56.43
CA ARG A 49 19.11 6.45 -55.44
C ARG A 49 18.51 6.48 -54.04
N SER A 50 17.28 6.99 -53.87
CA SER A 50 16.62 7.00 -52.56
C SER A 50 16.42 5.59 -52.02
N ARG A 51 15.93 4.65 -52.85
CA ARG A 51 15.75 3.25 -52.45
C ARG A 51 17.06 2.57 -52.04
N ARG A 52 18.18 2.91 -52.69
CA ARG A 52 19.50 2.39 -52.29
C ARG A 52 19.95 2.95 -50.94
N ILE A 53 19.77 4.25 -50.71
CA ILE A 53 20.10 4.89 -49.43
C ILE A 53 19.22 4.31 -48.32
N GLU A 54 17.91 4.18 -48.54
CA GLU A 54 17.00 3.56 -47.57
C GLU A 54 17.36 2.09 -47.29
N ALA A 55 17.77 1.33 -48.31
CA ALA A 55 18.21 -0.05 -48.13
C ALA A 55 19.54 -0.14 -47.36
N GLU A 56 20.51 0.73 -47.67
CA GLU A 56 21.79 0.80 -46.96
C GLU A 56 21.60 1.28 -45.51
N GLU A 57 20.77 2.29 -45.26
CA GLU A 57 20.42 2.76 -43.91
C GLU A 57 19.68 1.67 -43.12
N ALA A 58 18.76 0.95 -43.74
CA ALA A 58 18.07 -0.18 -43.13
C ALA A 58 19.06 -1.31 -42.77
N GLN A 59 20.03 -1.57 -43.64
CA GLN A 59 21.05 -2.58 -43.40
C GLN A 59 22.03 -2.17 -42.29
N VAL A 60 22.52 -0.93 -42.29
CA VAL A 60 23.36 -0.39 -41.21
C VAL A 60 22.62 -0.43 -39.87
N LYS A 61 21.33 -0.08 -39.87
CA LYS A 61 20.51 -0.14 -38.65
C LYS A 61 20.32 -1.59 -38.18
N ALA A 62 20.11 -2.54 -39.08
CA ALA A 62 20.00 -3.96 -38.76
C ALA A 62 21.32 -4.51 -38.20
N ASP A 63 22.46 -4.15 -38.80
CA ASP A 63 23.80 -4.56 -38.35
C ASP A 63 24.11 -3.96 -36.97
N GLN A 64 23.82 -2.68 -36.74
CA GLN A 64 23.96 -2.03 -35.43
C GLN A 64 23.08 -2.70 -34.36
N GLN A 65 21.83 -3.00 -34.69
CA GLN A 65 20.93 -3.69 -33.77
C GLN A 65 21.40 -5.12 -33.47
N MET A 66 21.96 -5.82 -34.46
CA MET A 66 22.53 -7.14 -34.26
C MET A 66 23.78 -7.10 -33.36
N GLU A 67 24.65 -6.11 -33.53
CA GLU A 67 25.81 -5.90 -32.67
C GLU A 67 25.40 -5.55 -31.22
N GLU A 68 24.39 -4.69 -31.06
CA GLU A 68 23.81 -4.37 -29.75
C GLU A 68 23.17 -5.61 -29.08
N ASN A 69 22.49 -6.46 -29.86
CA ASN A 69 21.93 -7.73 -29.38
C ASN A 69 23.02 -8.68 -28.90
N LEU A 70 24.11 -8.80 -29.66
CA LEU A 70 25.27 -9.61 -29.29
C LEU A 70 25.93 -9.10 -28.00
N LEU A 71 26.07 -7.79 -27.85
CA LEU A 71 26.63 -7.19 -26.63
C LEU A 71 25.71 -7.41 -25.42
N ALA A 72 24.40 -7.17 -25.57
CA ALA A 72 23.42 -7.31 -24.49
C ALA A 72 23.31 -8.75 -23.96
N GLY A 73 23.37 -9.76 -24.84
CA GLY A 73 23.30 -11.17 -24.46
C GLY A 73 24.66 -11.82 -24.17
N LYS A 74 25.74 -11.05 -24.01
CA LYS A 74 27.12 -11.57 -23.87
C LYS A 74 27.48 -12.60 -24.96
N GLY A 75 27.07 -12.37 -26.20
CA GLY A 75 27.30 -13.24 -27.36
C GLY A 75 26.23 -14.31 -27.61
N VAL A 76 25.10 -14.27 -26.91
CA VAL A 76 23.88 -15.07 -27.20
C VAL A 76 22.83 -14.14 -27.79
N VAL A 77 22.26 -14.50 -28.94
CA VAL A 77 21.17 -13.73 -29.56
C VAL A 77 19.95 -14.63 -29.61
N PHE A 78 18.99 -14.31 -28.75
CA PHE A 78 17.73 -15.01 -28.68
C PHE A 78 16.61 -13.97 -28.59
N TYR A 79 15.68 -14.03 -29.55
CA TYR A 79 14.45 -13.23 -29.52
C TYR A 79 13.30 -14.05 -30.11
N ARG A 80 12.13 -14.01 -29.47
CA ARG A 80 10.91 -14.70 -29.91
C ARG A 80 9.67 -13.86 -29.62
N ALA A 81 8.76 -13.80 -30.58
CA ALA A 81 7.41 -13.28 -30.36
C ALA A 81 6.49 -14.42 -29.91
N LEU A 82 5.94 -14.32 -28.71
CA LEU A 82 5.02 -15.30 -28.12
C LEU A 82 3.72 -14.63 -27.69
N GLU A 83 2.64 -15.41 -27.69
CA GLU A 83 1.33 -14.94 -27.21
C GLU A 83 1.29 -14.99 -25.67
N PRO A 84 0.94 -13.88 -25.00
CA PRO A 84 0.96 -13.80 -23.54
C PRO A 84 -0.25 -14.48 -22.91
N VAL A 85 0.00 -15.42 -21.99
CA VAL A 85 -1.04 -16.11 -21.21
C VAL A 85 -0.86 -15.79 -19.72
N PRO A 86 -1.88 -15.24 -19.04
CA PRO A 86 -1.78 -14.98 -17.61
C PRO A 86 -1.75 -16.29 -16.82
N TYR A 87 -0.86 -16.40 -15.85
CA TYR A 87 -0.86 -17.50 -14.89
C TYR A 87 -0.71 -16.99 -13.46
N GLN A 88 -1.12 -17.80 -12.50
CA GLN A 88 -1.07 -17.45 -11.08
C GLN A 88 0.35 -17.69 -10.53
N GLY A 89 1.24 -16.74 -10.78
CA GLY A 89 2.63 -16.72 -10.33
C GLY A 89 2.92 -15.62 -9.32
N ILE A 90 4.03 -15.76 -8.59
CA ILE A 90 4.54 -14.76 -7.65
C ILE A 90 5.84 -14.18 -8.22
N GLY A 91 6.02 -12.86 -8.11
CA GLY A 91 7.20 -12.16 -8.62
C GLY A 91 7.19 -11.96 -10.13
N ASP A 92 8.38 -12.00 -10.74
CA ASP A 92 8.67 -11.67 -12.15
C ASP A 92 9.17 -12.88 -12.95
N LYS A 93 8.76 -14.10 -12.57
CA LYS A 93 9.25 -15.32 -13.22
C LYS A 93 8.28 -15.77 -14.29
N ILE A 94 8.72 -15.86 -15.54
CA ILE A 94 7.89 -16.29 -16.68
C ILE A 94 8.05 -17.77 -16.97
N LYS A 95 7.06 -18.35 -17.66
CA LYS A 95 7.13 -19.71 -18.20
C LYS A 95 7.34 -19.66 -19.70
N LEU A 96 8.35 -20.38 -20.18
CA LEU A 96 8.70 -20.43 -21.61
C LEU A 96 8.42 -21.81 -22.22
N PRO A 97 8.30 -21.92 -23.55
CA PRO A 97 8.21 -23.21 -24.23
C PRO A 97 9.51 -24.03 -24.18
N THR A 98 9.42 -25.35 -24.37
CA THR A 98 10.59 -26.24 -24.39
C THR A 98 11.49 -25.99 -25.61
N SER A 99 10.94 -25.50 -26.73
CA SER A 99 11.74 -25.05 -27.88
C SER A 99 12.76 -23.96 -27.50
N CYS A 100 12.36 -23.03 -26.62
CA CYS A 100 13.22 -21.93 -26.17
C CYS A 100 14.38 -22.45 -25.30
N PHE A 101 14.15 -23.47 -24.49
CA PHE A 101 15.21 -24.13 -23.73
C PHE A 101 16.29 -24.71 -24.63
N THR A 102 15.88 -25.44 -25.67
CA THR A 102 16.78 -26.12 -26.60
C THR A 102 17.67 -25.09 -27.32
N GLU A 103 17.07 -24.01 -27.82
CA GLU A 103 17.78 -22.93 -28.52
C GLU A 103 18.77 -22.19 -27.62
N LEU A 104 18.38 -21.88 -26.37
CA LEU A 104 19.27 -21.23 -25.39
C LEU A 104 20.40 -22.16 -24.93
N SER A 105 20.13 -23.47 -24.86
CA SER A 105 21.13 -24.48 -24.52
C SER A 105 22.17 -24.62 -25.62
N ASP A 106 21.74 -24.65 -26.88
CA ASP A 106 22.65 -24.74 -28.04
C ASP A 106 23.57 -23.52 -28.14
N GLN A 107 23.11 -22.35 -27.69
CA GLN A 107 23.90 -21.11 -27.65
C GLN A 107 24.75 -20.96 -26.37
N GLY A 108 24.70 -21.93 -25.43
CA GLY A 108 25.48 -21.89 -24.19
C GLY A 108 25.05 -20.79 -23.22
N ALA A 109 23.77 -20.42 -23.21
CA ALA A 109 23.26 -19.36 -22.33
C ALA A 109 23.31 -19.74 -20.83
N PHE A 110 23.13 -21.03 -20.51
CA PHE A 110 23.11 -21.55 -19.14
C PHE A 110 24.48 -21.44 -18.44
N ASP A 111 25.57 -21.44 -19.19
CA ASP A 111 26.93 -21.31 -18.64
C ASP A 111 27.27 -19.86 -18.24
N LYS A 112 26.45 -18.89 -18.66
CA LYS A 112 26.69 -17.45 -18.46
C LYS A 112 26.02 -16.87 -17.22
N GLY A 113 25.36 -17.72 -16.42
CA GLY A 113 24.71 -17.35 -15.17
C GLY A 113 23.17 -17.31 -15.28
N PRO A 114 22.48 -16.55 -14.40
CA PRO A 114 21.03 -16.50 -14.39
C PRO A 114 20.46 -15.95 -15.71
N LEU A 115 19.37 -16.55 -16.17
CA LEU A 115 18.70 -16.18 -17.40
C LEU A 115 17.71 -15.05 -17.15
N HIS A 116 17.93 -13.92 -17.80
CA HIS A 116 17.02 -12.78 -17.79
C HIS A 116 16.51 -12.51 -19.20
N PHE A 117 15.27 -12.06 -19.28
CA PHE A 117 14.60 -11.74 -20.52
C PHE A 117 14.00 -10.34 -20.45
N GLN A 118 14.17 -9.59 -21.53
CA GLN A 118 13.45 -8.35 -21.76
C GLN A 118 12.16 -8.68 -22.50
N LEU A 119 11.04 -8.18 -22.00
CA LEU A 119 9.72 -8.32 -22.60
C LEU A 119 9.29 -6.96 -23.14
N SER A 120 8.89 -6.91 -24.41
CA SER A 120 8.35 -5.73 -25.08
C SER A 120 7.05 -6.06 -25.79
N VAL A 121 6.03 -5.22 -25.62
CA VAL A 121 4.76 -5.38 -26.33
C VAL A 121 4.94 -4.96 -27.79
N MET A 122 4.62 -5.86 -28.73
CA MET A 122 4.60 -5.55 -30.15
C MET A 122 3.28 -4.86 -30.49
N HIS A 123 3.29 -3.53 -30.61
CA HIS A 123 2.15 -2.83 -31.19
C HIS A 123 2.08 -3.12 -32.69
N GLN A 124 0.94 -3.65 -33.17
CA GLN A 124 0.57 -3.53 -34.58
C GLN A 124 0.31 -2.04 -34.86
N GLU A 125 1.35 -1.30 -35.23
CA GLU A 125 1.18 0.05 -35.76
C GLU A 125 0.49 -0.03 -37.12
N ASP A 126 -0.78 0.38 -37.16
CA ASP A 126 -1.33 0.98 -38.37
C ASP A 126 -0.44 2.17 -38.75
N ARG A 127 0.17 2.09 -39.94
CA ARG A 127 1.08 3.09 -40.52
C ARG A 127 0.48 4.50 -40.42
N SER A 128 0.87 5.27 -39.40
CA SER A 128 0.62 6.71 -39.36
C SER A 128 1.78 7.42 -38.68
N GLU A 129 2.51 8.20 -39.47
CA GLU A 129 3.63 9.02 -39.04
C GLU A 129 3.22 10.05 -37.98
N ALA A 130 3.92 10.08 -36.86
CA ALA A 130 4.35 11.30 -36.18
C ALA A 130 5.38 10.95 -35.10
N LYS A 131 6.66 11.05 -35.44
CA LYS A 131 7.75 11.07 -34.45
C LYS A 131 7.64 12.35 -33.63
N THR A 132 7.11 12.23 -32.41
CA THR A 132 7.44 13.16 -31.32
C THR A 132 8.39 12.46 -30.36
N SER A 133 9.57 13.04 -30.25
CA SER A 133 10.67 12.68 -29.38
C SER A 133 10.33 12.94 -27.91
N GLU A 134 9.69 11.98 -27.25
CA GLU A 134 9.81 11.74 -25.81
C GLU A 134 9.69 10.22 -25.61
N SER A 135 10.81 9.50 -25.64
CA SER A 135 10.85 8.08 -25.31
C SER A 135 10.64 7.90 -23.81
N ARG A 136 9.39 7.98 -23.37
CA ARG A 136 9.02 7.33 -22.11
C ARG A 136 9.11 5.82 -22.36
N HIS A 137 9.86 5.08 -21.55
CA HIS A 137 10.01 3.63 -21.63
C HIS A 137 8.71 2.88 -21.24
N HIS A 138 7.56 3.29 -21.80
CA HIS A 138 6.27 2.66 -21.51
C HIS A 138 6.16 1.38 -22.35
N GLY A 139 6.15 0.22 -21.68
CA GLY A 139 5.86 -1.08 -22.30
C GLY A 139 7.04 -2.05 -22.43
N THR A 140 8.16 -1.79 -21.76
CA THR A 140 9.28 -2.75 -21.64
C THR A 140 9.53 -3.10 -20.18
N THR A 141 9.55 -4.39 -19.85
CA THR A 141 9.91 -4.87 -18.51
C THR A 141 10.87 -6.05 -18.62
N HIS A 142 11.52 -6.41 -17.51
CA HIS A 142 12.43 -7.54 -17.44
C HIS A 142 11.86 -8.65 -16.55
N ALA A 143 12.26 -9.88 -16.85
CA ALA A 143 11.77 -11.05 -16.15
C ALA A 143 12.86 -12.13 -16.05
N GLY A 144 12.79 -12.93 -14.99
CA GLY A 144 13.49 -14.21 -14.91
C GLY A 144 12.66 -15.34 -15.51
N VAL A 145 13.28 -16.50 -15.76
CA VAL A 145 12.54 -17.73 -16.13
C VAL A 145 12.30 -18.61 -14.91
N LEU A 146 11.07 -19.09 -14.73
CA LEU A 146 10.73 -20.09 -13.73
C LEU A 146 11.01 -21.50 -14.23
N GLU A 147 10.39 -21.84 -15.37
CA GLU A 147 10.42 -23.17 -15.96
C GLU A 147 10.09 -23.13 -17.46
N PHE A 148 10.48 -24.18 -18.17
CA PHE A 148 10.25 -24.33 -19.61
C PHE A 148 9.12 -25.33 -19.89
N THR A 149 7.91 -25.02 -19.43
CA THR A 149 6.74 -25.92 -19.49
C THR A 149 5.56 -25.34 -20.27
N ALA A 150 5.69 -24.14 -20.85
CA ALA A 150 4.61 -23.51 -21.59
C ALA A 150 4.34 -24.21 -22.93
N GLU A 151 3.11 -24.06 -23.43
CA GLU A 151 2.74 -24.55 -24.76
C GLU A 151 3.51 -23.78 -25.85
N GLU A 152 3.86 -24.47 -26.94
CA GLU A 152 4.59 -23.86 -28.05
C GLU A 152 3.80 -22.69 -28.65
N GLY A 153 4.46 -21.53 -28.75
CA GLY A 153 3.84 -20.28 -29.21
C GLY A 153 3.32 -19.37 -28.09
N PHE A 154 3.27 -19.84 -26.84
CA PHE A 154 2.74 -19.10 -25.70
C PHE A 154 3.80 -18.80 -24.63
N VAL A 155 3.63 -17.70 -23.89
CA VAL A 155 4.43 -17.37 -22.71
C VAL A 155 3.54 -17.19 -21.49
N GLY A 156 3.87 -17.87 -20.40
CA GLY A 156 3.19 -17.69 -19.12
C GLY A 156 3.69 -16.43 -18.41
N ILE A 157 2.83 -15.42 -18.27
CA ILE A 157 3.15 -14.14 -17.62
C ILE A 157 2.46 -14.05 -16.25
N PRO A 158 3.20 -13.73 -15.16
CA PRO A 158 2.62 -13.54 -13.83
C PRO A 158 1.90 -12.17 -13.72
N PRO A 159 1.01 -11.97 -12.73
CA PRO A 159 0.20 -10.75 -12.60
C PRO A 159 1.01 -9.46 -12.49
N HIS A 160 2.17 -9.53 -11.82
CA HIS A 160 3.08 -8.39 -11.67
C HIS A 160 3.62 -7.88 -13.02
N ILE A 161 4.14 -8.80 -13.85
CA ILE A 161 4.62 -8.45 -15.19
C ILE A 161 3.46 -8.01 -16.08
N TRP A 162 2.30 -8.66 -15.96
CA TRP A 162 1.11 -8.27 -16.72
C TRP A 162 0.70 -6.82 -16.46
N GLY A 163 0.69 -6.39 -15.19
CA GLY A 163 0.35 -5.03 -14.82
C GLY A 163 1.35 -3.98 -15.34
N ASN A 164 2.64 -4.33 -15.40
CA ASN A 164 3.68 -3.44 -15.92
C ASN A 164 3.75 -3.40 -17.46
N LEU A 165 3.47 -4.52 -18.14
CA LEU A 165 3.50 -4.61 -19.60
C LEU A 165 2.25 -4.05 -20.28
N PHE A 166 1.07 -4.27 -19.71
CA PHE A 166 -0.21 -3.88 -20.30
C PHE A 166 -0.86 -2.78 -19.45
N PRO A 167 -0.65 -1.49 -19.79
CA PRO A 167 -1.43 -0.42 -19.21
C PRO A 167 -2.93 -0.70 -19.41
N LEU A 168 -3.78 -0.23 -18.49
CA LEU A 168 -5.24 -0.46 -18.38
C LEU A 168 -6.10 -0.35 -19.67
N ASN A 169 -5.53 0.08 -20.80
CA ASN A 169 -6.17 0.25 -22.10
C ASN A 169 -5.61 -0.64 -23.23
N ALA A 170 -4.65 -1.54 -22.97
CA ALA A 170 -4.07 -2.40 -24.00
C ALA A 170 -4.92 -3.67 -24.21
N LEU A 171 -5.33 -3.92 -25.46
CA LEU A 171 -6.05 -5.12 -25.87
C LEU A 171 -5.19 -6.37 -25.60
N SER A 172 -5.79 -7.39 -24.99
CA SER A 172 -5.22 -8.70 -24.62
C SER A 172 -4.70 -9.53 -25.81
N SER A 173 -4.60 -8.96 -27.01
CA SER A 173 -4.25 -9.64 -28.28
C SER A 173 -2.92 -9.18 -28.87
N SER A 174 -2.07 -8.51 -28.09
CA SER A 174 -0.75 -8.06 -28.57
C SER A 174 0.31 -9.12 -28.29
N MET A 175 1.08 -9.50 -29.31
CA MET A 175 2.22 -10.41 -29.16
C MET A 175 3.30 -9.75 -28.30
N VAL A 176 3.95 -10.53 -27.45
CA VAL A 176 5.08 -10.06 -26.64
C VAL A 176 6.37 -10.59 -27.23
N GLU A 177 7.28 -9.68 -27.55
CA GLU A 177 8.63 -10.04 -27.93
C GLU A 177 9.47 -10.27 -26.66
N ILE A 178 10.11 -11.43 -26.60
CA ILE A 178 10.97 -11.86 -25.50
C ILE A 178 12.39 -11.93 -26.04
N ARG A 179 13.30 -11.16 -25.45
CA ARG A 179 14.72 -11.12 -25.83
C ARG A 179 15.60 -11.53 -24.66
N TYR A 180 16.57 -12.40 -24.90
CA TYR A 180 17.58 -12.73 -23.89
C TYR A 180 18.52 -11.54 -23.67
N VAL A 181 18.69 -11.17 -22.40
CA VAL A 181 19.57 -10.07 -22.00
C VAL A 181 20.37 -10.44 -20.76
N TRP A 182 21.62 -9.98 -20.71
CA TRP A 182 22.43 -10.07 -19.51
C TRP A 182 22.27 -8.79 -18.69
N LEU A 183 21.82 -8.94 -17.44
CA LEU A 183 21.66 -7.83 -16.51
C LEU A 183 22.80 -7.82 -15.49
N ALA A 184 23.34 -6.63 -15.22
CA ALA A 184 24.30 -6.44 -14.15
C ALA A 184 23.61 -6.57 -12.79
N LYS A 185 24.37 -6.98 -11.77
CA LYS A 185 23.90 -7.01 -10.38
C LYS A 185 23.56 -5.61 -9.90
N GLY A 186 22.38 -5.44 -9.32
CA GLY A 186 21.94 -4.17 -8.76
C GLY A 186 22.81 -3.79 -7.56
N THR A 187 23.05 -2.49 -7.41
CA THR A 187 23.77 -1.91 -6.25
C THR A 187 22.92 -0.91 -5.50
N TYR A 188 22.04 -0.20 -6.21
CA TYR A 188 21.17 0.81 -5.64
C TYR A 188 19.83 0.85 -6.37
N ALA A 189 18.76 1.03 -5.62
CA ALA A 189 17.40 1.21 -6.12
C ALA A 189 16.70 2.34 -5.36
N LYS A 190 16.13 3.30 -6.10
CA LYS A 190 15.28 4.35 -5.56
C LYS A 190 13.83 4.00 -5.82
N LEU A 191 13.06 3.80 -4.76
CA LEU A 191 11.67 3.39 -4.83
C LEU A 191 10.75 4.49 -4.28
N GLN A 192 9.60 4.66 -4.91
CA GLN A 192 8.57 5.58 -4.47
C GLN A 192 7.25 4.83 -4.26
N PRO A 193 6.71 4.79 -3.03
CA PRO A 193 5.39 4.24 -2.79
C PRO A 193 4.32 5.16 -3.41
N GLU A 194 3.32 4.58 -4.05
CA GLU A 194 2.16 5.31 -4.55
C GLU A 194 1.20 5.65 -3.40
N GLU A 195 1.09 4.75 -2.42
CA GLU A 195 0.29 4.94 -1.21
C GLU A 195 1.10 5.48 -0.02
N PHE A 196 0.44 6.27 0.81
CA PHE A 196 0.97 6.67 2.11
C PHE A 196 1.00 5.49 3.08
N GLY A 197 1.99 5.48 3.97
CA GLY A 197 2.05 4.55 5.11
C GLY A 197 2.95 3.33 4.92
N PHE A 198 3.59 3.15 3.77
CA PHE A 198 4.60 2.08 3.62
C PHE A 198 5.76 2.24 4.61
N SER A 199 6.25 3.47 4.81
CA SER A 199 7.30 3.78 5.79
C SER A 199 6.88 3.56 7.24
N ASP A 200 5.57 3.45 7.51
CA ASP A 200 5.02 3.23 8.85
C ASP A 200 4.98 1.77 9.24
N ILE A 201 5.19 0.88 8.28
CA ILE A 201 5.28 -0.55 8.53
C ILE A 201 6.55 -0.83 9.37
N PRO A 202 6.44 -1.60 10.47
CA PRO A 202 7.61 -2.05 11.21
C PRO A 202 8.55 -2.82 10.29
N ASN A 203 9.85 -2.56 10.39
CA ASN A 203 10.83 -3.23 9.54
C ASN A 203 10.42 -3.21 8.05
N HIS A 204 9.84 -2.11 7.55
CA HIS A 204 9.45 -1.97 6.14
C HIS A 204 10.57 -2.38 5.17
N LYS A 205 11.84 -2.21 5.58
CA LYS A 205 13.02 -2.73 4.87
C LYS A 205 13.03 -4.25 4.73
N ALA A 206 12.76 -4.99 5.80
CA ALA A 206 12.70 -6.45 5.77
C ALA A 206 11.48 -6.94 4.97
N VAL A 207 10.33 -6.28 5.09
CA VAL A 207 9.13 -6.59 4.28
C VAL A 207 9.43 -6.41 2.80
N LEU A 208 10.07 -5.29 2.45
CA LEU A 208 10.52 -5.03 1.09
C LEU A 208 11.54 -6.07 0.62
N GLU A 209 12.51 -6.43 1.45
CA GLU A 209 13.53 -7.42 1.14
C GLU A 209 12.90 -8.80 0.85
N THR A 210 11.94 -9.23 1.67
CA THR A 210 11.19 -10.47 1.44
C THR A 210 10.43 -10.44 0.12
N SER A 211 9.83 -9.30 -0.22
CA SER A 211 9.17 -9.11 -1.52
C SER A 211 10.18 -9.14 -2.66
N LEU A 212 11.28 -8.38 -2.60
CA LEU A 212 12.34 -8.33 -3.61
C LEU A 212 12.97 -9.70 -3.88
N ARG A 213 13.09 -10.57 -2.86
CA ARG A 213 13.57 -11.97 -3.04
C ARG A 213 12.67 -12.81 -3.95
N GLN A 214 11.42 -12.43 -4.13
CA GLN A 214 10.50 -13.09 -5.06
C GLN A 214 10.76 -12.69 -6.52
N HIS A 215 11.44 -11.56 -6.74
CA HIS A 215 11.79 -11.02 -8.05
C HIS A 215 13.24 -11.37 -8.42
N ALA A 216 13.48 -11.64 -9.70
CA ALA A 216 14.79 -11.86 -10.28
C ALA A 216 15.41 -10.56 -10.81
N THR A 217 14.57 -9.63 -11.25
CA THR A 217 14.93 -8.42 -11.98
C THR A 217 14.11 -7.23 -11.51
N LEU A 218 14.67 -6.03 -11.69
CA LEU A 218 13.98 -4.75 -11.55
C LEU A 218 14.28 -3.90 -12.77
N SER A 219 13.26 -3.28 -13.35
CA SER A 219 13.42 -2.25 -14.37
C SER A 219 12.97 -0.89 -13.82
N GLN A 220 13.56 0.18 -14.37
CA GLN A 220 13.10 1.54 -14.11
C GLN A 220 11.67 1.70 -14.60
N ASP A 221 10.86 2.45 -13.86
CA ASP A 221 9.42 2.67 -14.04
C ASP A 221 8.51 1.45 -13.76
N ASP A 222 9.06 0.27 -13.44
CA ASP A 222 8.24 -0.87 -13.00
C ASP A 222 7.55 -0.56 -11.65
N VAL A 223 6.33 -1.08 -11.47
CA VAL A 223 5.60 -1.00 -10.20
C VAL A 223 5.66 -2.35 -9.49
N LEU A 224 6.28 -2.35 -8.31
CA LEU A 224 6.38 -3.50 -7.40
C LEU A 224 5.18 -3.54 -6.46
N THR A 225 4.60 -4.72 -6.29
CA THR A 225 3.50 -4.93 -5.35
C THR A 225 4.05 -5.58 -4.08
N VAL A 226 4.01 -4.85 -2.96
CA VAL A 226 4.46 -5.33 -1.65
C VAL A 226 3.24 -5.51 -0.76
N SER A 227 3.00 -6.74 -0.30
CA SER A 227 1.91 -7.06 0.62
C SER A 227 2.41 -7.20 2.06
N HIS A 228 1.66 -6.63 3.00
CA HIS A 228 1.93 -6.77 4.43
C HIS A 228 0.61 -6.97 5.20
N GLY A 229 0.37 -8.20 5.66
CA GLY A 229 -0.91 -8.57 6.28
C GLY A 229 -2.07 -8.46 5.28
N ALA A 230 -3.02 -7.55 5.55
CA ALA A 230 -4.16 -7.28 4.68
C ALA A 230 -3.94 -6.09 3.72
N LEU A 231 -2.78 -5.45 3.78
CA LEU A 231 -2.48 -4.25 3.02
C LEU A 231 -1.59 -4.58 1.83
N THR A 232 -1.85 -3.90 0.72
CA THR A 232 -1.06 -4.00 -0.50
C THR A 232 -0.57 -2.60 -0.84
N TYR A 233 0.74 -2.47 -1.03
CA TYR A 233 1.41 -1.23 -1.40
C TYR A 233 2.04 -1.40 -2.78
N HIS A 234 1.97 -0.35 -3.60
CA HIS A 234 2.56 -0.27 -4.92
C HIS A 234 3.77 0.67 -4.86
N LEU A 235 4.96 0.15 -5.16
CA LEU A 235 6.20 0.92 -5.14
C LEU A 235 6.73 1.02 -6.57
N ARG A 236 6.78 2.24 -7.09
CA ARG A 236 7.37 2.54 -8.38
C ARG A 236 8.89 2.64 -8.28
N VAL A 237 9.59 2.02 -9.23
CA VAL A 237 11.05 2.12 -9.35
C VAL A 237 11.40 3.40 -10.10
N LEU A 238 12.07 4.34 -9.45
CA LEU A 238 12.46 5.61 -10.09
C LEU A 238 13.86 5.58 -10.69
N GLU A 239 14.82 4.98 -9.99
CA GLU A 239 16.23 4.96 -10.40
C GLU A 239 16.87 3.65 -9.97
N LEU A 240 17.72 3.09 -10.85
CA LEU A 240 18.49 1.88 -10.61
C LEU A 240 19.96 2.13 -10.98
N LYS A 241 20.88 1.49 -10.27
CA LYS A 241 22.32 1.48 -10.61
C LYS A 241 22.87 0.05 -10.63
N PRO A 242 23.73 -0.28 -11.61
CA PRO A 242 24.42 0.63 -12.55
C PRO A 242 23.65 0.98 -13.83
N SER A 243 22.57 0.28 -14.13
CA SER A 243 21.80 0.43 -15.37
C SER A 243 20.31 0.64 -15.08
N SER A 244 19.53 1.03 -16.08
CA SER A 244 18.05 1.17 -15.99
C SER A 244 17.30 -0.15 -15.75
N SER A 245 18.00 -1.29 -15.81
CA SER A 245 17.47 -2.59 -15.44
C SER A 245 18.57 -3.43 -14.82
N VAL A 246 18.28 -4.09 -13.71
CA VAL A 246 19.28 -4.80 -12.89
C VAL A 246 18.76 -6.15 -12.42
N SER A 247 19.68 -7.07 -12.17
CA SER A 247 19.39 -8.35 -11.51
C SER A 247 19.44 -8.17 -10.00
N VAL A 248 18.43 -8.70 -9.30
CA VAL A 248 18.28 -8.68 -7.83
C VAL A 248 18.56 -10.06 -7.20
N LEU A 249 18.93 -11.04 -8.02
CA LEU A 249 19.26 -12.39 -7.56
C LEU A 249 20.57 -12.41 -6.76
N GLU A 250 20.46 -12.80 -5.48
CA GLU A 250 21.61 -12.98 -4.57
C GLU A 250 22.52 -11.74 -4.53
N THR A 251 21.89 -10.57 -4.39
CA THR A 251 22.57 -9.28 -4.32
C THR A 251 22.05 -8.45 -3.17
N ASP A 252 22.97 -7.81 -2.46
CA ASP A 252 22.64 -6.77 -1.49
C ASP A 252 22.49 -5.45 -2.25
N ILE A 253 21.26 -4.96 -2.35
CA ILE A 253 20.94 -3.70 -3.02
C ILE A 253 20.60 -2.66 -1.95
N GLU A 254 21.23 -1.49 -2.03
CA GLU A 254 20.86 -0.34 -1.20
C GLU A 254 19.54 0.24 -1.71
N VAL A 255 18.51 0.25 -0.87
CA VAL A 255 17.21 0.82 -1.22
C VAL A 255 17.01 2.16 -0.53
N ASP A 256 16.71 3.19 -1.32
CA ASP A 256 16.23 4.49 -0.87
C ASP A 256 14.73 4.63 -1.15
N ILE A 257 13.94 4.89 -0.10
CA ILE A 257 12.48 5.04 -0.20
C ILE A 257 12.15 6.51 -0.02
N ILE A 258 11.57 7.12 -1.05
CA ILE A 258 11.11 8.52 -0.98
C ILE A 258 9.63 8.61 -0.60
N GLY A 259 9.16 9.82 -0.29
CA GLY A 259 7.74 10.08 -0.03
C GLY A 259 6.87 9.92 -1.29
N PRO A 260 5.56 9.62 -1.13
CA PRO A 260 4.63 9.52 -2.25
C PRO A 260 4.41 10.86 -2.95
N ASP A 261 4.16 10.82 -4.26
CA ASP A 261 3.92 12.01 -5.12
C ASP A 261 2.47 12.51 -5.05
N SER A 262 1.52 11.69 -4.59
CA SER A 262 0.08 12.00 -4.58
C SER A 262 -0.35 12.72 -3.30
N SER A 263 -1.36 13.59 -3.38
CA SER A 263 -2.03 14.13 -2.20
C SER A 263 -2.86 13.04 -1.50
N PRO A 264 -2.95 12.99 -0.16
CA PRO A 264 -3.61 11.92 0.62
C PRO A 264 -5.14 11.80 0.42
N GLU A 265 -5.71 12.52 -0.54
CA GLU A 265 -7.16 12.67 -0.74
C GLU A 265 -7.78 11.63 -1.67
N ASN A 266 -7.00 10.92 -2.50
CA ASN A 266 -7.57 9.95 -3.42
C ASN A 266 -7.39 8.49 -2.93
N THR A 267 -8.53 7.93 -2.50
CA THR A 267 -8.93 6.52 -2.58
C THR A 267 -8.45 5.48 -1.57
N ASN A 268 -7.55 5.76 -0.62
CA ASN A 268 -7.21 4.74 0.40
C ASN A 268 -7.87 4.99 1.76
N GLN A 269 -8.83 4.13 2.11
CA GLN A 269 -9.48 4.05 3.43
C GLN A 269 -8.51 3.71 4.58
N HIS A 270 -7.23 3.45 4.29
CA HIS A 270 -6.22 2.96 5.25
C HIS A 270 -4.92 3.78 5.22
N VAL A 271 -5.01 5.11 5.40
CA VAL A 271 -3.83 5.96 5.62
C VAL A 271 -3.71 6.31 7.10
N LEU A 272 -2.56 6.01 7.71
CA LEU A 272 -2.24 6.42 9.08
C LEU A 272 -1.68 7.84 9.11
N ARG A 273 -2.52 8.80 9.51
CA ARG A 273 -2.10 10.20 9.64
C ARG A 273 -1.24 10.39 10.88
N PRO A 274 -0.04 10.99 10.79
CA PRO A 274 0.75 11.28 11.98
C PRO A 274 0.03 12.29 12.86
N LEU A 275 -0.11 11.98 14.15
CA LEU A 275 -0.67 12.85 15.18
C LEU A 275 0.44 13.22 16.16
N VAL A 276 0.75 14.50 16.26
CA VAL A 276 1.79 15.01 17.15
C VAL A 276 1.19 15.23 18.54
N LEU A 277 1.88 14.76 19.58
CA LEU A 277 1.46 14.94 20.97
C LEU A 277 1.21 16.43 21.27
N GLY A 278 0.04 16.74 21.81
CA GLY A 278 -0.41 18.08 22.19
C GLY A 278 -0.93 18.95 21.03
N LYS A 279 -0.90 18.48 19.78
CA LYS A 279 -1.48 19.19 18.64
C LYS A 279 -2.79 18.54 18.20
N PRO A 280 -3.93 19.25 18.27
CA PRO A 280 -5.18 18.72 17.77
C PRO A 280 -5.20 18.69 16.24
N GLU A 281 -5.82 17.67 15.67
CA GLU A 281 -6.09 17.52 14.25
C GLU A 281 -7.60 17.46 14.02
N SER A 282 -8.09 18.21 13.03
CA SER A 282 -9.51 18.25 12.69
C SER A 282 -9.80 17.40 11.45
N GLY A 283 -11.00 16.82 11.40
CA GLY A 283 -11.43 16.01 10.28
C GLY A 283 -12.95 15.91 10.16
N VAL A 284 -13.39 15.28 9.07
CA VAL A 284 -14.79 14.93 8.82
C VAL A 284 -14.83 13.43 8.55
N ILE A 285 -15.80 12.75 9.15
CA ILE A 285 -16.00 11.30 8.96
C ILE A 285 -17.47 11.03 8.68
N ASP A 286 -17.72 10.25 7.62
CA ASP A 286 -19.05 9.80 7.24
C ASP A 286 -19.42 8.49 7.94
N GLU A 287 -20.72 8.21 8.05
CA GLU A 287 -21.25 6.98 8.62
C GLU A 287 -20.67 5.74 7.91
N GLY A 288 -20.21 4.77 8.69
CA GLY A 288 -19.60 3.54 8.20
C GLY A 288 -18.14 3.67 7.76
N SER A 289 -17.57 4.87 7.76
CA SER A 289 -16.18 5.11 7.35
C SER A 289 -15.22 5.11 8.54
N TYR A 290 -13.93 4.85 8.26
CA TYR A 290 -12.85 4.95 9.23
C TYR A 290 -11.87 6.07 8.88
N MET A 291 -11.32 6.71 9.90
CA MET A 291 -10.18 7.62 9.81
C MET A 291 -9.10 7.17 10.79
N TYR A 292 -7.87 7.04 10.31
CA TYR A 292 -6.78 6.47 11.09
C TYR A 292 -5.68 7.48 11.39
N TYR A 293 -5.20 7.48 12.63
CA TYR A 293 -4.10 8.29 13.11
C TYR A 293 -3.04 7.41 13.78
N LYS A 294 -1.79 7.87 13.84
CA LYS A 294 -0.71 7.21 14.56
C LYS A 294 0.02 8.21 15.46
N PHE A 295 0.48 7.75 16.62
CA PHE A 295 1.37 8.51 17.50
C PHE A 295 2.41 7.57 18.11
N SER A 296 3.52 8.12 18.58
CA SER A 296 4.60 7.33 19.20
C SER A 296 4.86 7.82 20.62
N ILE A 297 5.24 6.88 21.47
CA ILE A 297 5.64 7.12 22.85
C ILE A 297 7.10 6.73 22.98
N ASP A 298 7.95 7.75 23.12
CA ASP A 298 9.38 7.59 23.37
C ASP A 298 9.64 7.04 24.77
N ASN A 299 10.85 6.51 24.99
CA ASN A 299 11.25 5.94 26.29
C ASN A 299 11.12 6.95 27.44
N ASP A 300 11.47 8.21 27.22
CA ASP A 300 11.38 9.26 28.26
C ASP A 300 9.93 9.49 28.72
N ASN A 301 8.99 9.51 27.77
CA ASN A 301 7.57 9.62 28.09
C ASN A 301 7.04 8.33 28.72
N TRP A 302 7.52 7.17 28.28
CA TRP A 302 7.16 5.89 28.88
C TRP A 302 7.64 5.76 30.33
N GLU A 303 8.85 6.21 30.66
CA GLU A 303 9.36 6.20 32.04
C GLU A 303 8.42 6.95 32.99
N ARG A 304 7.96 8.15 32.58
CA ARG A 304 6.99 8.97 33.32
C ARG A 304 5.63 8.31 33.48
N ILE A 305 5.17 7.57 32.47
CA ILE A 305 3.91 6.83 32.54
C ILE A 305 4.06 5.62 33.45
N SER A 306 5.14 4.86 33.30
CA SER A 306 5.42 3.64 34.06
C SER A 306 5.61 3.90 35.56
N SER A 307 6.14 5.08 35.93
CA SER A 307 6.24 5.53 37.33
C SER A 307 4.90 6.01 37.91
N GLY A 308 3.87 6.17 37.08
CA GLY A 308 2.56 6.71 37.47
C GLY A 308 2.52 8.23 37.57
N ASP A 309 3.57 8.94 37.17
CA ASP A 309 3.64 10.41 37.19
C ASP A 309 2.83 11.05 36.04
N ALA A 310 2.52 10.31 34.97
CA ALA A 310 1.74 10.78 33.84
C ALA A 310 0.79 9.70 33.29
N GLU A 311 -0.27 10.13 32.60
CA GLU A 311 -1.23 9.26 31.90
C GLU A 311 -1.34 9.73 30.45
N ILE A 312 -1.68 8.83 29.52
CA ILE A 312 -1.96 9.21 28.13
C ILE A 312 -3.44 9.53 28.05
N GLU A 313 -3.78 10.72 27.56
CA GLU A 313 -5.15 11.17 27.38
C GLU A 313 -5.41 11.44 25.90
N ILE A 314 -6.31 10.64 25.31
CA ILE A 314 -6.79 10.80 23.94
C ILE A 314 -8.17 11.44 24.00
N GLN A 315 -8.31 12.64 23.43
CA GLN A 315 -9.57 13.39 23.42
C GLN A 315 -10.08 13.55 21.99
N ILE A 316 -11.38 13.37 21.83
CA ILE A 316 -12.11 13.68 20.61
C ILE A 316 -13.23 14.64 20.98
N GLU A 317 -13.17 15.83 20.41
CA GLU A 317 -14.26 16.79 20.45
C GLU A 317 -15.05 16.65 19.16
N SER A 318 -16.36 16.53 19.24
CA SER A 318 -17.26 16.45 18.09
C SER A 318 -18.27 17.59 18.13
N ASP A 319 -18.53 18.23 17.00
CA ASP A 319 -19.60 19.22 16.90
C ASP A 319 -20.95 18.53 17.18
N GLU A 320 -21.81 19.13 18.02
CA GLU A 320 -23.10 18.57 18.52
C GLU A 320 -24.21 18.44 17.44
N HIS A 321 -23.85 18.02 16.22
CA HIS A 321 -24.81 17.71 15.17
C HIS A 321 -25.11 16.19 15.25
N ASP A 322 -26.20 15.68 14.65
CA ASP A 322 -26.76 14.31 14.79
C ASP A 322 -25.82 13.13 14.41
N GLY A 323 -24.51 13.39 14.28
CA GLY A 323 -23.47 12.42 14.07
C GLY A 323 -22.83 11.93 15.36
N ASP A 324 -22.39 10.67 15.37
CA ASP A 324 -21.67 10.05 16.48
C ASP A 324 -20.52 9.19 15.97
N THR A 325 -19.46 9.11 16.76
CA THR A 325 -18.23 8.39 16.42
C THR A 325 -17.84 7.38 17.48
N ASP A 326 -17.06 6.36 17.11
CA ASP A 326 -16.39 5.46 18.05
C ASP A 326 -14.89 5.60 17.92
N LEU A 327 -14.17 5.44 19.04
CA LEU A 327 -12.71 5.48 19.08
C LEU A 327 -12.17 4.10 19.40
N TYR A 328 -11.23 3.64 18.58
CA TYR A 328 -10.48 2.40 18.76
C TYR A 328 -9.00 2.70 18.80
N ILE A 329 -8.26 2.11 19.73
CA ILE A 329 -6.81 2.25 19.84
C ILE A 329 -6.19 0.87 19.80
N SER A 330 -5.13 0.73 19.03
CA SER A 330 -4.26 -0.43 19.05
C SER A 330 -2.82 -0.02 19.23
N ARG A 331 -2.04 -0.97 19.71
CA ARG A 331 -0.59 -0.89 19.68
C ARG A 331 -0.10 -1.67 18.47
N HIS A 332 0.98 -1.19 17.87
CA HIS A 332 1.78 -1.95 16.93
C HIS A 332 2.00 -3.41 17.40
N PRO A 333 1.74 -4.46 16.57
CA PRO A 333 1.70 -4.44 15.10
C PRO A 333 0.34 -4.18 14.45
N LEU A 334 -0.74 -4.04 15.23
CA LEU A 334 -2.05 -3.78 14.66
C LEU A 334 -2.15 -2.30 14.23
N LEU A 335 -1.97 -2.05 12.94
CA LEU A 335 -1.93 -0.70 12.36
C LEU A 335 -3.30 -0.05 12.21
N PHE A 336 -4.33 -0.83 11.88
CA PHE A 336 -5.68 -0.34 11.59
C PHE A 336 -6.68 -0.93 12.58
N PRO A 337 -6.84 -0.31 13.77
CA PRO A 337 -7.79 -0.79 14.75
C PRO A 337 -9.22 -0.64 14.23
N THR A 338 -9.98 -1.71 14.27
CA THR A 338 -11.38 -1.75 13.85
C THR A 338 -12.29 -2.01 15.05
N ARG A 339 -13.61 -1.91 14.82
CA ARG A 339 -14.62 -2.33 15.79
C ARG A 339 -14.44 -3.75 16.34
N HIS A 340 -13.76 -4.61 15.59
CA HIS A 340 -13.53 -6.01 15.93
C HIS A 340 -12.11 -6.24 16.48
N GLN A 341 -11.11 -5.59 15.89
CA GLN A 341 -9.70 -5.76 16.26
C GLN A 341 -9.15 -4.45 16.84
N HIS A 342 -8.98 -4.37 18.15
CA HIS A 342 -8.36 -3.23 18.83
C HIS A 342 -7.85 -3.65 20.23
N GLY A 343 -7.03 -2.80 20.85
CA GLY A 343 -6.59 -2.98 22.24
C GLY A 343 -7.47 -2.24 23.24
N TRP A 344 -7.89 -1.01 22.91
CA TRP A 344 -8.73 -0.16 23.74
C TRP A 344 -9.81 0.51 22.91
N SER A 345 -10.94 0.89 23.51
CA SER A 345 -11.98 1.65 22.80
C SER A 345 -12.87 2.46 23.74
N THR A 346 -13.47 3.52 23.22
CA THR A 346 -14.58 4.26 23.87
C THR A 346 -15.74 4.45 22.89
N HIS A 347 -16.94 4.38 23.43
CA HIS A 347 -18.23 4.37 22.73
C HIS A 347 -19.18 5.45 23.26
N ASP A 348 -18.70 6.34 24.14
CA ASP A 348 -19.50 7.40 24.76
C ASP A 348 -20.11 8.28 23.68
N VAL A 349 -21.26 8.92 23.91
CA VAL A 349 -21.89 9.77 22.89
C VAL A 349 -21.30 11.19 22.96
N GLY A 350 -21.02 11.80 21.80
CA GLY A 350 -20.44 13.15 21.73
C GLY A 350 -18.94 13.17 22.00
N SER A 351 -18.48 14.11 22.83
CA SER A 351 -17.05 14.27 23.14
C SER A 351 -16.54 13.11 23.99
N LYS A 352 -15.43 12.50 23.56
CA LYS A 352 -14.87 11.27 24.13
C LYS A 352 -13.48 11.54 24.68
N ALA A 353 -13.18 10.99 25.86
CA ALA A 353 -11.84 10.98 26.42
C ALA A 353 -11.47 9.56 26.84
N LEU A 354 -10.36 9.05 26.34
CA LEU A 354 -9.80 7.76 26.73
C LEU A 354 -8.47 7.99 27.43
N ILE A 355 -8.36 7.48 28.66
CA ILE A 355 -7.16 7.61 29.48
C ILE A 355 -6.49 6.24 29.59
N LEU A 356 -5.22 6.16 29.21
CA LEU A 356 -4.39 4.96 29.35
C LEU A 356 -3.33 5.20 30.44
N SER A 357 -3.18 4.24 31.34
CA SER A 357 -2.32 4.35 32.53
C SER A 357 -1.34 3.19 32.65
N SER A 358 -0.39 3.27 33.59
CA SER A 358 0.54 2.15 33.87
C SER A 358 -0.13 0.86 34.36
N LYS A 359 -1.42 0.91 34.71
CA LYS A 359 -2.20 -0.28 35.10
C LYS A 359 -2.58 -1.14 33.89
N ASP A 360 -2.49 -0.61 32.68
CA ASP A 360 -2.80 -1.31 31.44
C ASP A 360 -1.64 -2.23 31.03
N GLN A 361 -1.82 -3.53 31.19
CA GLN A 361 -0.75 -4.54 31.01
C GLN A 361 -0.15 -4.60 29.58
N SER A 362 -0.90 -4.11 28.59
CA SER A 362 -0.51 -4.03 27.17
C SER A 362 0.16 -2.69 26.78
N LEU A 363 0.22 -1.72 27.69
CA LEU A 363 0.84 -0.41 27.46
C LEU A 363 2.37 -0.48 27.66
N ARG A 364 3.17 0.03 26.71
CA ARG A 364 4.64 0.16 26.79
C ARG A 364 5.13 1.29 25.87
N ALA A 365 6.42 1.64 25.86
CA ALA A 365 6.99 2.49 24.80
C ALA A 365 6.74 1.91 23.39
N GLY A 366 6.49 2.75 22.38
CA GLY A 366 6.26 2.31 20.99
C GLY A 366 5.20 3.09 20.23
N THR A 367 4.83 2.58 19.05
CA THR A 367 3.85 3.21 18.16
C THR A 367 2.43 2.69 18.42
N TYR A 368 1.49 3.63 18.46
CA TYR A 368 0.08 3.41 18.67
C TYR A 368 -0.70 3.94 17.47
N SER A 369 -1.79 3.25 17.14
CA SER A 369 -2.73 3.62 16.11
C SER A 369 -4.10 3.91 16.72
N ILE A 370 -4.75 4.94 16.20
CA ILE A 370 -6.10 5.37 16.54
C ILE A 370 -6.96 5.17 15.30
N GLY A 371 -8.11 4.52 15.46
CA GLY A 371 -9.16 4.38 14.46
C GLY A 371 -10.42 5.08 14.96
N LEU A 372 -10.81 6.13 14.26
CA LEU A 372 -12.08 6.80 14.43
C LEU A 372 -13.08 6.19 13.46
N TYR A 373 -14.25 5.81 13.95
CA TYR A 373 -15.32 5.22 13.15
C TYR A 373 -16.56 6.10 13.18
N GLY A 374 -17.13 6.43 12.02
CA GLY A 374 -18.42 7.13 11.95
C GLY A 374 -19.55 6.17 12.28
N PHE A 375 -20.10 6.23 13.49
CA PHE A 375 -21.14 5.31 13.94
C PHE A 375 -22.51 5.67 13.36
N LYS A 376 -22.85 6.97 13.33
CA LYS A 376 -24.10 7.51 12.80
C LYS A 376 -23.81 8.88 12.19
N GLY A 377 -24.38 9.17 11.03
CA GLY A 377 -24.28 10.48 10.38
C GLY A 377 -22.86 10.94 10.04
N THR A 378 -22.75 12.15 9.47
CA THR A 378 -21.45 12.79 9.20
C THR A 378 -21.06 13.65 10.40
N THR A 379 -19.89 13.37 10.98
CA THR A 379 -19.39 14.05 12.18
C THR A 379 -18.12 14.84 11.87
N LYS A 380 -18.11 16.12 12.23
CA LYS A 380 -16.88 16.92 12.30
C LYS A 380 -16.25 16.71 13.67
N TYR A 381 -14.97 16.39 13.69
CA TYR A 381 -14.26 16.08 14.91
C TYR A 381 -12.91 16.77 14.98
N GLN A 382 -12.39 16.88 16.21
CA GLN A 382 -11.05 17.29 16.52
C GLN A 382 -10.44 16.26 17.48
N VAL A 383 -9.39 15.57 17.04
CA VAL A 383 -8.70 14.54 17.82
C VAL A 383 -7.37 15.07 18.34
N SER A 384 -7.04 14.80 19.60
CA SER A 384 -5.76 15.13 20.19
C SER A 384 -5.28 14.04 21.14
N VAL A 385 -3.95 13.91 21.26
CA VAL A 385 -3.31 13.02 22.23
C VAL A 385 -2.39 13.87 23.09
N SER A 386 -2.54 13.77 24.40
CA SER A 386 -1.70 14.48 25.36
C SER A 386 -1.18 13.52 26.42
N ILE A 387 -0.07 13.89 27.05
CA ILE A 387 0.51 13.14 28.19
C ILE A 387 0.58 14.11 29.37
N PRO A 388 -0.56 14.41 30.02
CA PRO A 388 -0.59 15.30 31.17
C PRO A 388 0.14 14.68 32.37
N ASP A 389 0.87 15.53 33.10
CA ASP A 389 1.42 15.15 34.40
C ASP A 389 0.31 15.04 35.43
N ASN A 390 0.26 13.91 36.13
CA ASN A 390 -0.70 13.67 37.20
C ASN A 390 -0.49 14.63 38.38
N ARG A 391 0.70 15.23 38.49
CA ARG A 391 1.03 16.27 39.49
C ARG A 391 0.22 17.55 39.35
N ASN A 392 -0.31 17.84 38.15
CA ASN A 392 -1.11 19.03 37.87
C ASN A 392 -2.63 18.79 37.86
N ARG A 393 -3.09 17.55 38.08
CA ARG A 393 -4.50 17.28 38.43
C ARG A 393 -4.74 17.70 39.88
N GLN A 394 -4.73 19.01 40.14
CA GLN A 394 -5.52 19.53 41.25
C GLN A 394 -6.97 19.19 40.93
N VAL A 395 -7.46 18.17 41.63
CA VAL A 395 -8.86 17.76 41.74
C VAL A 395 -9.75 19.01 41.64
N GLY A 396 -10.40 19.16 40.49
CA GLY A 396 -11.49 20.11 40.33
C GLY A 396 -12.57 19.77 41.33
N GLN A 397 -12.61 20.56 42.41
CA GLN A 397 -13.74 20.71 43.34
C GLN A 397 -14.22 19.42 44.01
N GLN A 398 -13.37 18.81 44.84
CA GLN A 398 -13.87 18.52 46.19
C GLN A 398 -14.08 19.88 46.86
N ALA A 399 -15.35 20.26 47.05
CA ALA A 399 -15.73 21.42 47.85
C ALA A 399 -14.91 21.44 49.15
N GLY A 400 -14.30 22.60 49.43
CA GLY A 400 -13.07 22.72 50.19
C GLY A 400 -13.06 22.04 51.56
N SER A 401 -12.06 21.18 51.76
CA SER A 401 -11.51 20.95 53.09
C SER A 401 -10.48 22.04 53.36
N SER A 402 -10.97 23.22 53.74
CA SER A 402 -10.16 24.21 54.42
C SER A 402 -9.81 23.64 55.80
N SER A 403 -8.56 23.21 55.97
CA SER A 403 -7.95 22.97 57.26
C SER A 403 -7.75 24.30 58.00
N SER A 404 -8.85 24.84 58.53
CA SER A 404 -8.84 25.78 59.64
C SER A 404 -9.53 25.08 60.80
N GLY A 405 -8.80 24.89 61.91
CA GLY A 405 -9.25 24.16 63.07
C GLY A 405 -10.58 24.65 63.63
N MET A 406 -11.64 23.88 63.38
CA MET A 406 -12.80 23.66 64.24
C MET A 406 -13.35 22.28 63.84
N GLU A 407 -13.39 21.32 64.76
CA GLU A 407 -14.11 20.05 64.54
C GLU A 407 -15.59 20.36 64.37
N VAL A 408 -16.07 20.38 63.12
CA VAL A 408 -17.50 20.48 62.83
C VAL A 408 -18.03 19.06 62.75
N ASP A 409 -18.92 18.71 63.67
CA ASP A 409 -19.67 17.46 63.65
C ASP A 409 -20.46 17.35 62.32
N THR A 410 -20.22 16.28 61.55
CA THR A 410 -20.86 16.00 60.25
C THR A 410 -21.58 14.67 60.28
N VAL A 411 -22.79 14.62 59.72
CA VAL A 411 -23.66 13.43 59.69
C VAL A 411 -23.94 13.04 58.23
N GLU A 412 -23.97 11.74 57.95
CA GLU A 412 -24.30 11.19 56.64
C GLU A 412 -25.81 11.36 56.35
N CYS A 413 -26.14 11.99 55.23
CA CYS A 413 -27.51 12.11 54.74
C CYS A 413 -28.08 10.74 54.36
N ARG A 414 -29.27 10.43 54.88
CA ARG A 414 -29.93 9.13 54.61
C ARG A 414 -30.27 8.90 53.14
N ASN A 415 -30.45 9.99 52.36
CA ASN A 415 -30.85 9.94 50.96
C ASN A 415 -29.64 10.01 50.00
N CYS A 416 -28.83 11.08 50.01
CA CYS A 416 -27.70 11.20 49.07
C CYS A 416 -26.39 10.56 49.53
N LYS A 417 -26.31 10.06 50.78
CA LYS A 417 -25.10 9.46 51.36
C LYS A 417 -23.90 10.40 51.46
N HIS A 418 -24.11 11.71 51.29
CA HIS A 418 -23.08 12.72 51.54
C HIS A 418 -23.03 13.13 53.02
N TYR A 419 -21.83 13.45 53.50
CA TYR A 419 -21.59 13.96 54.84
C TYR A 419 -21.87 15.47 54.87
N ILE A 420 -22.83 15.86 55.71
CA ILE A 420 -23.30 17.24 55.83
C ILE A 420 -23.13 17.68 57.29
N PRO A 421 -22.73 18.94 57.57
CA PRO A 421 -22.65 19.43 58.94
C PRO A 421 -23.95 19.20 59.74
N SER A 422 -23.84 18.71 60.98
CA SER A 422 -24.96 18.37 61.87
C SER A 422 -25.97 19.51 62.02
N ARG A 423 -25.52 20.76 61.95
CA ARG A 423 -26.36 21.96 62.01
C ARG A 423 -27.30 22.18 60.82
N SER A 424 -26.95 21.63 59.65
CA SER A 424 -27.68 21.83 58.38
C SER A 424 -28.31 20.55 57.83
N ILE A 425 -28.09 19.39 58.48
CA ILE A 425 -28.56 18.09 58.00
C ILE A 425 -30.08 18.04 57.83
N ALA A 426 -30.86 18.60 58.76
CA ALA A 426 -32.32 18.58 58.67
C ALA A 426 -32.86 19.35 57.45
N LEU A 427 -32.27 20.50 57.13
CA LEU A 427 -32.63 21.29 55.95
C LEU A 427 -32.18 20.60 54.67
N HIS A 428 -30.95 20.04 54.68
CA HIS A 428 -30.42 19.30 53.54
C HIS A 428 -31.24 18.03 53.25
N GLU A 429 -31.56 17.21 54.25
CA GLU A 429 -32.35 15.98 54.07
C GLU A 429 -33.74 16.29 53.53
N ALA A 430 -34.41 17.33 54.03
CA ALA A 430 -35.71 17.76 53.52
C ALA A 430 -35.64 18.27 52.07
N PHE A 431 -34.56 18.97 51.68
CA PHE A 431 -34.37 19.40 50.31
C PHE A 431 -33.98 18.23 49.38
N CYS A 432 -33.03 17.41 49.82
CA CYS A 432 -32.49 16.28 49.09
C CYS A 432 -33.54 15.20 48.83
N SER A 433 -34.40 14.87 49.81
CA SER A 433 -35.50 13.90 49.64
C SER A 433 -36.57 14.37 48.64
N ARG A 434 -36.71 15.69 48.46
CA ARG A 434 -37.68 16.28 47.53
C ARG A 434 -37.17 16.44 46.11
N HIS A 435 -35.87 16.53 45.90
CA HIS A 435 -35.30 16.81 44.56
C HIS A 435 -34.45 15.67 44.03
N ASN A 436 -34.01 14.75 44.88
CA ASN A 436 -33.12 13.65 44.51
C ASN A 436 -33.74 12.30 44.86
N ILE A 437 -33.52 11.33 43.97
CA ILE A 437 -33.93 9.94 44.11
C ILE A 437 -32.71 9.03 43.93
N ILE A 438 -32.60 8.00 44.76
CA ILE A 438 -31.59 6.96 44.60
C ILE A 438 -32.13 5.93 43.61
N CYS A 439 -31.31 5.56 42.64
CA CYS A 439 -31.63 4.45 41.77
C CYS A 439 -31.77 3.14 42.57
N GLN A 440 -32.92 2.46 42.41
CA GLN A 440 -33.22 1.22 43.12
C GLN A 440 -32.68 -0.04 42.42
N HIS A 441 -32.03 0.10 41.27
CA HIS A 441 -31.43 -1.04 40.58
C HIS A 441 -30.29 -1.62 41.42
N ALA A 442 -30.28 -2.95 41.56
CA ALA A 442 -29.25 -3.66 42.31
C ALA A 442 -27.86 -3.31 41.76
N GLY A 443 -26.97 -2.80 42.62
CA GLY A 443 -25.61 -2.42 42.24
C GLY A 443 -25.44 -1.03 41.61
N CYS A 444 -26.50 -0.26 41.35
CA CYS A 444 -26.37 1.10 40.81
C CYS A 444 -26.18 2.16 41.91
N GLY A 445 -27.17 2.35 42.78
CA GLY A 445 -27.07 3.26 43.93
C GLY A 445 -26.84 4.75 43.62
N VAL A 446 -26.87 5.17 42.35
CA VAL A 446 -26.64 6.56 41.93
C VAL A 446 -27.76 7.47 42.41
N VAL A 447 -27.39 8.64 42.92
CA VAL A 447 -28.32 9.68 43.36
C VAL A 447 -28.54 10.64 42.21
N LEU A 448 -29.78 10.71 41.72
CA LEU A 448 -30.17 11.50 40.55
C LEU A 448 -31.18 12.56 40.96
N ARG A 449 -31.22 13.67 40.24
CA ARG A 449 -32.37 14.58 40.36
C ARG A 449 -33.62 13.91 39.81
N ILE A 450 -34.77 14.19 40.39
CA ILE A 450 -36.05 13.59 39.98
C ILE A 450 -36.35 13.83 38.49
N GLU A 451 -35.97 14.99 37.97
CA GLU A 451 -36.14 15.34 36.55
C GLU A 451 -35.25 14.48 35.64
N GLU A 452 -34.02 14.21 36.07
CA GLU A 452 -33.00 13.44 35.34
C GLU A 452 -33.21 11.92 35.49
N ALA A 453 -33.87 11.48 36.55
CA ALA A 453 -34.12 10.07 36.84
C ALA A 453 -34.93 9.36 35.73
N LYS A 454 -35.74 10.11 34.96
CA LYS A 454 -36.48 9.57 33.80
C LYS A 454 -35.56 9.19 32.63
N ASN A 455 -34.38 9.81 32.57
CA ASN A 455 -33.38 9.54 31.54
C ASN A 455 -32.39 8.47 31.98
N HIS A 456 -32.38 8.06 33.25
CA HIS A 456 -31.51 7.00 33.75
C HIS A 456 -32.13 5.61 33.54
N VAL A 457 -31.51 4.80 32.69
CA VAL A 457 -31.96 3.45 32.33
C VAL A 457 -30.84 2.43 32.54
N HIS A 458 -31.18 1.15 32.67
CA HIS A 458 -30.19 0.07 32.80
C HIS A 458 -30.31 -0.89 31.63
N CYS A 459 -29.19 -1.44 31.19
CA CYS A 459 -29.18 -2.53 30.24
C CYS A 459 -29.74 -3.81 30.88
N ASN A 460 -30.62 -4.50 30.17
CA ASN A 460 -31.23 -5.75 30.64
C ASN A 460 -30.28 -6.96 30.57
N LYS A 461 -29.18 -6.88 29.82
CA LYS A 461 -28.20 -7.96 29.66
C LYS A 461 -27.03 -7.84 30.65
N CYS A 462 -26.43 -6.65 30.78
CA CYS A 462 -25.26 -6.44 31.64
C CYS A 462 -25.54 -5.66 32.94
N GLY A 463 -26.73 -5.05 33.08
CA GLY A 463 -27.12 -4.31 34.29
C GLY A 463 -26.45 -2.93 34.46
N GLN A 464 -25.61 -2.51 33.51
CA GLN A 464 -24.97 -1.19 33.52
C GLN A 464 -25.98 -0.06 33.30
N ALA A 465 -25.73 1.09 33.94
CA ALA A 465 -26.59 2.26 33.88
C ALA A 465 -26.16 3.24 32.78
N PHE A 466 -27.11 3.81 32.06
CA PHE A 466 -26.92 4.71 30.92
C PHE A 466 -27.99 5.80 30.87
N GLN A 467 -27.75 6.84 30.08
CA GLN A 467 -28.83 7.73 29.68
C GLN A 467 -29.71 7.10 28.60
N LYS A 468 -30.98 7.51 28.54
CA LYS A 468 -31.98 6.96 27.62
C LYS A 468 -31.58 7.13 26.14
N GLY A 469 -30.81 8.16 25.79
CA GLY A 469 -30.28 8.34 24.44
C GLY A 469 -29.12 7.41 24.08
N GLU A 470 -28.39 6.90 25.08
CA GLU A 470 -27.16 6.10 24.89
C GLU A 470 -27.45 4.59 24.83
N ILE A 471 -28.57 4.16 25.43
CA ILE A 471 -28.88 2.73 25.58
C ILE A 471 -29.04 2.02 24.23
N GLU A 472 -29.55 2.69 23.19
CA GLU A 472 -29.69 2.11 21.86
C GLU A 472 -28.32 1.80 21.24
N LYS A 473 -27.38 2.73 21.34
CA LYS A 473 -25.99 2.52 20.93
C LYS A 473 -25.33 1.41 21.74
N HIS A 474 -25.52 1.39 23.05
CA HIS A 474 -24.98 0.32 23.91
C HIS A 474 -25.46 -1.06 23.46
N MET A 475 -26.77 -1.22 23.22
CA MET A 475 -27.34 -2.49 22.75
C MET A 475 -26.78 -2.91 21.39
N LYS A 476 -26.64 -1.97 20.45
CA LYS A 476 -26.10 -2.24 19.11
C LYS A 476 -24.59 -2.56 19.12
N VAL A 477 -23.82 -1.88 19.97
CA VAL A 477 -22.36 -2.04 19.99
C VAL A 477 -21.93 -3.27 20.80
N PHE A 478 -22.50 -3.47 21.99
CA PHE A 478 -22.02 -4.49 22.92
C PHE A 478 -22.76 -5.82 22.81
N HIS A 479 -24.04 -5.79 22.45
CA HIS A 479 -24.93 -6.94 22.53
C HIS A 479 -25.49 -7.42 21.19
N GLU A 480 -25.19 -6.74 20.09
CA GLU A 480 -25.46 -7.24 18.73
C GLU A 480 -24.47 -8.37 18.39
N PRO A 481 -24.93 -9.55 17.95
CA PRO A 481 -24.05 -10.64 17.56
C PRO A 481 -23.15 -10.28 16.39
N LEU A 482 -21.84 -10.39 16.59
CA LEU A 482 -20.81 -10.11 15.58
C LEU A 482 -20.34 -11.42 14.95
N HIS A 483 -20.08 -11.40 13.65
CA HIS A 483 -19.56 -12.55 12.91
C HIS A 483 -18.06 -12.40 12.69
N CYS A 484 -17.28 -13.42 13.06
CA CYS A 484 -15.86 -13.50 12.72
C CYS A 484 -15.67 -14.21 11.38
N SER A 485 -14.61 -13.85 10.64
CA SER A 485 -14.22 -14.51 9.39
C SER A 485 -13.91 -16.00 9.56
N CYS A 486 -13.60 -16.45 10.78
CA CYS A 486 -13.43 -17.86 11.11
C CYS A 486 -14.76 -18.63 11.21
N GLY A 487 -15.92 -17.95 11.14
CA GLY A 487 -17.26 -18.53 11.19
C GLY A 487 -17.96 -18.50 12.55
N ILE A 488 -17.30 -18.01 13.60
CA ILE A 488 -17.87 -17.91 14.96
C ILE A 488 -18.72 -16.63 15.10
N VAL A 489 -19.80 -16.72 15.88
CA VAL A 489 -20.68 -15.58 16.22
C VAL A 489 -20.65 -15.34 17.73
N LEU A 490 -20.27 -14.13 18.15
CA LEU A 490 -20.12 -13.75 19.56
C LEU A 490 -20.57 -12.30 19.80
N GLU A 491 -20.93 -11.97 21.04
CA GLU A 491 -21.09 -10.57 21.47
C GLU A 491 -19.73 -9.88 21.60
N LYS A 492 -19.70 -8.54 21.69
CA LYS A 492 -18.47 -7.75 21.51
C LYS A 492 -17.33 -8.12 22.47
N GLU A 493 -17.60 -8.23 23.77
CA GLU A 493 -16.57 -8.55 24.77
C GLU A 493 -15.89 -9.90 24.47
N GLN A 494 -16.70 -10.90 24.15
CA GLN A 494 -16.22 -12.24 23.79
C GLN A 494 -15.51 -12.24 22.43
N MET A 495 -15.97 -11.42 21.48
CA MET A 495 -15.36 -11.29 20.16
C MET A 495 -13.95 -10.67 20.23
N VAL A 496 -13.77 -9.64 21.06
CA VAL A 496 -12.44 -9.02 21.28
C VAL A 496 -11.48 -10.04 21.87
N GLN A 497 -11.91 -10.79 22.89
CA GLN A 497 -11.09 -11.86 23.47
C GLN A 497 -10.75 -12.91 22.40
N HIS A 498 -11.75 -13.43 21.68
CA HIS A 498 -11.58 -14.40 20.62
C HIS A 498 -10.56 -13.95 19.57
N GLN A 499 -10.66 -12.71 19.06
CA GLN A 499 -9.76 -12.23 18.01
C GLN A 499 -8.34 -11.95 18.51
N SER A 500 -8.18 -11.60 19.79
CA SER A 500 -6.87 -11.35 20.40
C SER A 500 -6.09 -12.65 20.69
N SER A 501 -6.76 -13.71 21.14
CA SER A 501 -6.11 -14.93 21.62
C SER A 501 -6.46 -16.20 20.85
N ASP A 502 -7.72 -16.40 20.49
CA ASP A 502 -8.26 -17.72 20.13
C ASP A 502 -8.47 -17.90 18.61
N CYS A 503 -8.62 -16.82 17.87
CA CYS A 503 -8.98 -16.85 16.46
C CYS A 503 -7.81 -17.39 15.62
N PRO A 504 -8.01 -18.44 14.81
CA PRO A 504 -6.94 -19.00 14.00
C PRO A 504 -6.48 -18.07 12.88
N LEU A 505 -7.36 -17.16 12.45
CA LEU A 505 -7.09 -16.16 11.41
C LEU A 505 -6.53 -14.86 11.98
N ARG A 506 -6.25 -14.77 13.29
CA ARG A 506 -5.63 -13.57 13.87
C ARG A 506 -4.23 -13.39 13.31
N LEU A 507 -3.87 -12.15 13.01
CA LEU A 507 -2.52 -11.81 12.55
C LEU A 507 -1.58 -11.69 13.74
N ILE A 508 -0.41 -12.30 13.62
CA ILE A 508 0.68 -12.21 14.59
C ILE A 508 1.96 -11.83 13.88
N THR A 509 2.83 -11.09 14.57
CA THR A 509 4.22 -10.97 14.17
C THR A 509 4.95 -12.22 14.62
N CYS A 510 5.42 -13.03 13.67
CA CYS A 510 6.17 -14.23 13.99
C CYS A 510 7.52 -13.85 14.62
N ARG A 511 7.80 -14.33 15.82
CA ARG A 511 9.07 -14.09 16.53
C ARG A 511 10.32 -14.65 15.84
N PHE A 512 10.16 -15.50 14.83
CA PHE A 512 11.27 -16.15 14.12
C PHE A 512 11.56 -15.57 12.73
N CYS A 513 10.54 -15.29 11.92
CA CYS A 513 10.74 -14.66 10.61
C CYS A 513 10.49 -13.14 10.61
N GLY A 514 9.86 -12.58 11.64
CA GLY A 514 9.53 -11.16 11.71
C GLY A 514 8.32 -10.72 10.88
N ASP A 515 7.77 -11.61 10.06
CA ASP A 515 6.62 -11.31 9.19
C ASP A 515 5.28 -11.34 9.94
N MET A 516 4.29 -10.61 9.40
CA MET A 516 2.90 -10.71 9.82
C MET A 516 2.18 -11.85 9.12
N VAL A 517 1.68 -12.80 9.89
CA VAL A 517 1.12 -14.07 9.41
C VAL A 517 -0.10 -14.46 10.23
N GLN A 518 -0.94 -15.34 9.68
CA GLN A 518 -2.03 -15.93 10.45
C GLN A 518 -1.46 -16.86 11.53
N ALA A 519 -2.01 -16.78 12.74
CA ALA A 519 -1.55 -17.59 13.87
C ALA A 519 -1.75 -19.10 13.63
N GLY A 520 -2.79 -19.47 12.87
CA GLY A 520 -3.28 -20.84 12.82
C GLY A 520 -3.94 -21.24 14.14
N THR A 521 -4.30 -22.51 14.27
CA THR A 521 -5.09 -23.01 15.39
C THR A 521 -4.28 -23.06 16.68
N SER A 522 -3.56 -24.15 16.91
CA SER A 522 -2.68 -24.32 18.05
C SER A 522 -1.49 -25.15 17.59
N ALA A 523 -0.31 -24.90 18.18
CA ALA A 523 0.86 -25.71 17.84
C ALA A 523 0.57 -27.21 18.06
N GLY A 524 0.89 -28.04 17.06
CA GLY A 524 0.69 -29.49 17.15
C GLY A 524 1.46 -30.09 18.32
N ASP A 525 2.70 -29.62 18.53
CA ASP A 525 3.56 -30.04 19.61
C ASP A 525 3.10 -29.50 20.98
N ALA A 526 2.94 -30.39 21.96
CA ALA A 526 2.53 -30.02 23.31
C ALA A 526 3.54 -29.08 24.02
N ARG A 527 4.84 -29.24 23.73
CA ARG A 527 5.90 -28.36 24.27
C ARG A 527 5.78 -26.94 23.72
N ASP A 528 5.45 -26.81 22.44
CA ASP A 528 5.32 -25.51 21.78
C ASP A 528 4.07 -24.78 22.29
N ARG A 529 2.97 -25.51 22.56
CA ARG A 529 1.77 -24.96 23.23
C ARG A 529 2.08 -24.42 24.63
N LEU A 530 2.88 -25.13 25.42
CA LEU A 530 3.30 -24.66 26.74
C LEU A 530 4.19 -23.42 26.69
N ARG A 531 4.94 -23.23 25.59
CA ARG A 531 5.72 -22.01 25.32
C ARG A 531 4.86 -20.86 24.76
N GLY A 532 3.56 -21.07 24.57
CA GLY A 532 2.65 -20.07 24.01
C GLY A 532 2.89 -19.78 22.53
N LEU A 533 3.50 -20.73 21.79
CA LEU A 533 3.71 -20.58 20.36
C LEU A 533 2.42 -20.85 19.59
N SER A 534 2.16 -20.03 18.59
CA SER A 534 1.13 -20.30 17.59
C SER A 534 1.53 -21.47 16.68
N GLU A 535 0.59 -21.95 15.85
CA GLU A 535 0.86 -22.99 14.86
C GLU A 535 1.93 -22.53 13.87
N HIS A 536 1.81 -21.30 13.36
CA HIS A 536 2.83 -20.74 12.48
C HIS A 536 4.19 -20.62 13.17
N GLU A 537 4.25 -20.08 14.40
CA GLU A 537 5.51 -19.91 15.13
C GLU A 537 6.19 -21.27 15.39
N SER A 538 5.42 -22.32 15.68
CA SER A 538 5.94 -23.68 15.86
C SER A 538 6.61 -24.21 14.58
N LEU A 539 5.97 -24.03 13.42
CA LEU A 539 6.50 -24.45 12.13
C LEU A 539 7.72 -23.59 11.70
N CYS A 540 7.59 -22.27 11.79
CA CYS A 540 8.65 -21.34 11.41
C CYS A 540 9.88 -21.47 12.33
N GLY A 541 9.66 -21.61 13.63
CA GLY A 541 10.71 -21.83 14.63
C GLY A 541 11.41 -23.18 14.51
N SER A 542 10.83 -24.12 13.76
CA SER A 542 11.44 -25.42 13.48
C SER A 542 12.51 -25.38 12.39
N ARG A 543 12.63 -24.25 11.67
CA ARG A 543 13.76 -24.00 10.77
C ARG A 543 15.06 -23.96 11.57
N THR A 544 16.14 -24.43 10.96
CA THR A 544 17.47 -24.43 11.59
C THR A 544 18.32 -23.28 11.07
N ALA A 545 19.12 -22.70 11.96
CA ALA A 545 20.14 -21.73 11.64
C ALA A 545 21.46 -22.13 12.33
N PRO A 546 22.63 -21.83 11.75
CA PRO A 546 23.91 -22.08 12.40
C PRO A 546 24.05 -21.16 13.63
N CYS A 547 24.50 -21.71 14.75
CA CYS A 547 24.83 -20.94 15.94
C CYS A 547 26.13 -20.15 15.75
N ASP A 548 26.13 -18.84 15.99
CA ASP A 548 27.31 -17.98 15.81
C ASP A 548 28.52 -18.38 16.68
N SER A 549 28.27 -18.99 17.84
CA SER A 549 29.32 -19.37 18.78
C SER A 549 29.97 -20.72 18.49
N CYS A 550 29.24 -21.66 17.87
CA CYS A 550 29.76 -23.02 17.66
C CYS A 550 29.51 -23.63 16.27
N GLY A 551 28.84 -22.92 15.38
CA GLY A 551 28.53 -23.35 14.02
C GLY A 551 27.53 -24.51 13.89
N ARG A 552 26.99 -25.02 15.00
CA ARG A 552 26.00 -26.11 14.96
C ARG A 552 24.66 -25.59 14.45
N SER A 553 24.02 -26.33 13.55
CA SER A 553 22.66 -26.05 13.11
C SER A 553 21.68 -26.36 14.23
N VAL A 554 21.00 -25.33 14.74
CA VAL A 554 20.03 -25.41 15.84
C VAL A 554 18.70 -24.84 15.37
N MET A 555 17.58 -25.44 15.81
CA MET A 555 16.24 -24.93 15.51
C MET A 555 16.08 -23.54 16.14
N LEU A 556 15.51 -22.58 15.41
CA LEU A 556 15.33 -21.21 15.88
C LEU A 556 14.58 -21.16 17.23
N LYS A 557 13.57 -22.00 17.41
CA LYS A 557 12.79 -22.10 18.66
C LYS A 557 13.56 -22.64 19.86
N ASP A 558 14.72 -23.24 19.65
CA ASP A 558 15.60 -23.79 20.69
C ASP A 558 16.96 -23.08 20.77
N MET A 559 17.17 -22.00 19.99
CA MET A 559 18.44 -21.27 19.98
C MET A 559 18.76 -20.67 21.35
N ASP A 560 17.77 -20.09 22.04
CA ASP A 560 17.94 -19.53 23.39
C ASP A 560 18.39 -20.60 24.39
N ILE A 561 17.79 -21.79 24.29
CA ILE A 561 18.13 -22.92 25.16
C ILE A 561 19.52 -23.45 24.82
N HIS A 562 19.89 -23.50 23.54
CA HIS A 562 21.23 -23.88 23.13
C HIS A 562 22.29 -22.89 23.66
N GLN A 563 22.02 -21.59 23.56
CA GLN A 563 22.90 -20.55 24.10
C GLN A 563 23.09 -20.72 25.61
N ILE A 564 22.00 -20.93 26.36
CA ILE A 564 22.02 -21.18 27.80
C ILE A 564 22.78 -22.48 28.14
N ALA A 565 22.42 -23.59 27.50
CA ALA A 565 22.93 -24.91 27.89
C ALA A 565 24.37 -25.18 27.43
N VAL A 566 24.81 -24.57 26.33
CA VAL A 566 26.10 -24.87 25.70
C VAL A 566 27.12 -23.74 25.90
N HIS A 567 26.68 -22.48 25.91
CA HIS A 567 27.59 -21.32 25.91
C HIS A 567 27.55 -20.49 27.20
N GLN A 568 26.54 -20.65 28.05
CA GLN A 568 26.48 -19.96 29.32
C GLN A 568 27.47 -20.61 30.31
N LYS A 569 28.64 -19.98 30.45
CA LYS A 569 29.57 -20.30 31.54
C LYS A 569 28.90 -19.97 32.87
N SER A 570 28.84 -20.96 33.76
CA SER A 570 28.50 -20.76 35.19
C SER A 570 29.45 -19.76 35.86
#